data_AF-A0A6N7M319-F1
#
_entry.id   AF-A0A6N7M319-F1
#
_cell.length_a   1.000
_cell.length_b   1.000
_cell.length_c   1.000
_cell.angle_alpha   90.00
_cell.angle_beta   90.00
_cell.angle_gamma   90.00
#
_symmetry.space_group_name_H-M   'P 1'
#
loop_
_entity.id
_entity.type
_entity.pdbx_description
1 polymer ?
#
loop_
_entity_poly.entity_id
_entity_poly.type
_entity_poly.pdbx_seq_one_letter_code
_entity_poly.pdbx_strand_id
1 'polypeptide(L)' 'SNIISLVRSRNKKVIIEGVSSKEQAELLSIMNCDRMQGFYFSKPVKAEEFEKYLLCRKKLPDST' A
#
# COMPACT_ATOMS: atom_id res chain seq x y z
N SER A 1 -13.29 9.03 11.59
CA SER A 1 -12.98 7.76 12.26
C SER A 1 -11.74 7.90 13.12
N ASN A 2 -11.76 7.43 14.36
CA ASN A 2 -10.67 7.65 15.34
C ASN A 2 -9.30 7.09 14.90
N ILE A 3 -9.29 6.01 14.13
CA ILE A 3 -8.06 5.40 13.62
C ILE A 3 -7.34 6.33 12.62
N ILE A 4 -8.07 7.03 11.75
CA ILE A 4 -7.47 7.95 10.77
C ILE A 4 -6.86 9.16 11.49
N SER A 5 -7.56 9.72 12.47
CA SER A 5 -7.02 10.81 13.30
C SER A 5 -5.79 10.38 14.11
N LEU A 6 -5.79 9.13 14.59
CA LEU A 6 -4.62 8.53 15.24
C LEU A 6 -3.44 8.41 14.27
N VAL A 7 -3.66 7.94 13.05
CA VAL A 7 -2.62 7.82 12.02
C VAL A 7 -2.05 9.19 11.66
N ARG A 8 -2.91 10.19 11.45
CA ARG A 8 -2.50 11.56 11.08
C ARG A 8 -1.77 12.32 12.19
N SER A 9 -2.01 11.97 13.46
CA SER A 9 -1.38 12.63 14.61
C SER A 9 0.00 12.06 14.98
N ARG A 10 0.49 11.06 14.23
CA ARG A 10 1.77 10.39 14.53
C ARG A 10 2.89 10.93 13.65
N ASN A 11 4.04 11.24 14.26
CA ASN A 11 5.31 11.51 13.57
C ASN A 11 5.99 10.23 13.03
N LYS A 12 5.21 9.21 12.65
CA LYS A 12 5.70 7.89 12.25
C LYS A 12 4.99 7.46 10.97
N LYS A 13 5.73 6.83 10.07
CA LYS A 13 5.17 6.27 8.83
C LYS A 13 4.24 5.11 9.18
N VAL A 14 2.99 5.18 8.73
CA VAL A 14 2.00 4.12 8.93
C VAL A 14 1.83 3.33 7.63
N ILE A 15 1.69 2.01 7.77
CA ILE A 15 1.29 1.12 6.68
C ILE A 15 -0.15 0.65 6.89
N ILE A 16 -0.96 0.72 5.83
CA ILE A 16 -2.29 0.13 5.80
C ILE A 16 -2.23 -1.16 4.99
N GLU A 17 -2.50 -2.29 5.65
CA GLU A 17 -2.49 -3.62 5.06
C GLU A 17 -3.90 -4.06 4.65
N GLY A 18 -3.99 -4.97 3.66
CA GLY A 18 -5.24 -5.54 3.19
C GLY A 18 -5.96 -4.76 2.08
N VAL A 19 -5.30 -3.82 1.40
CA VAL A 19 -5.89 -3.06 0.29
C VAL A 19 -6.11 -3.96 -0.93
N SER A 20 -7.36 -4.18 -1.32
CA SER A 20 -7.75 -5.13 -2.37
C SER A 20 -8.40 -4.48 -3.59
N SER A 21 -8.76 -3.19 -3.53
CA SER A 21 -9.37 -2.47 -4.65
C SER A 21 -8.71 -1.11 -4.93
N LYS A 22 -8.93 -0.59 -6.15
CA LYS A 22 -8.45 0.74 -6.57
C LYS A 22 -9.07 1.85 -5.75
N GLU A 23 -10.37 1.75 -5.50
CA GLU A 23 -11.15 2.74 -4.76
C GLU A 23 -10.64 2.86 -3.31
N GLN A 24 -10.24 1.75 -2.70
CA GLN A 24 -9.59 1.76 -1.39
C GLN A 24 -8.23 2.46 -1.44
N ALA A 25 -7.40 2.15 -2.43
CA ALA A 25 -6.09 2.78 -2.59
C ALA A 25 -6.20 4.30 -2.82
N GLU A 26 -7.13 4.73 -3.67
CA GLU A 26 -7.41 6.15 -3.94
C GLU A 26 -7.90 6.87 -2.69
N LEU A 27 -8.85 6.29 -1.94
CA LEU A 27 -9.33 6.87 -0.69
C LEU A 27 -8.21 7.03 0.34
N LEU A 28 -7.38 6.00 0.52
CA LEU A 28 -6.23 6.03 1.44
C LEU A 28 -5.17 7.05 1.00
N SER A 29 -4.99 7.24 -0.32
CA SER A 29 -4.11 8.25 -0.91
C SER A 29 -4.58 9.66 -0.55
N ILE A 30 -5.88 9.94 -0.73
CA ILE A 30 -6.51 11.23 -0.36
C ILE A 30 -6.38 11.52 1.15
N MET A 31 -6.38 10.47 1.98
CA MET A 31 -6.22 10.61 3.43
C MET A 31 -4.78 10.82 3.89
N ASN A 32 -3.82 10.90 2.95
CA ASN A 32 -2.37 10.99 3.18
C ASN A 32 -1.82 9.81 4.01
N CYS A 33 -2.27 8.59 3.74
CA CYS A 33 -1.62 7.41 4.30
C CYS A 33 -0.24 7.19 3.66
N ASP A 34 0.80 6.94 4.46
CA ASP A 34 2.18 6.89 3.95
C ASP A 34 2.47 5.68 3.05
N ARG A 35 1.90 4.52 3.41
CA ARG A 35 2.20 3.23 2.78
C ARG A 35 0.98 2.34 2.76
N MET A 36 0.90 1.50 1.74
CA MET A 36 -0.19 0.55 1.56
C MET A 36 0.36 -0.82 1.14
N GLN A 37 -0.32 -1.88 1.55
CA GLN A 37 -0.05 -3.25 1.11
C GLN A 37 -1.37 -3.98 0.90
N GLY A 38 -1.43 -4.80 -0.14
CA GLY A 38 -2.53 -5.72 -0.35
C GLY A 38 -2.64 -6.20 -1.78
N PHE A 39 -3.68 -7.00 -2.04
CA PHE A 39 -3.88 -7.69 -3.31
C PHE A 39 -4.09 -6.74 -4.50
N TYR A 40 -4.50 -5.50 -4.25
CA TYR A 40 -4.55 -4.48 -5.27
C TYR A 40 -3.18 -4.26 -5.92
N PHE A 41 -2.11 -4.22 -5.10
CA PHE A 41 -0.75 -4.02 -5.58
C PHE A 41 -0.13 -5.33 -6.06
N SER A 42 -0.21 -6.37 -5.21
CA SER A 42 0.34 -7.68 -5.52
C SER A 42 -0.24 -8.74 -4.58
N LYS A 43 -0.43 -9.96 -5.12
CA LYS A 43 -0.68 -11.13 -4.28
C LYS A 43 0.64 -11.54 -3.59
N PRO A 44 0.59 -12.34 -2.51
CA PRO A 44 1.76 -13.04 -2.01
C PRO A 44 2.39 -13.86 -3.15
N VAL A 45 3.70 -13.75 -3.28
CA VAL A 45 4.49 -14.40 -4.33
C VAL A 45 5.60 -15.23 -3.69
N LYS A 46 6.11 -16.20 -4.42
CA LYS A 46 7.30 -16.95 -4.01
C LYS A 46 8.54 -16.04 -4.01
N ALA A 47 9.58 -16.44 -3.29
CA ALA A 47 10.81 -15.66 -3.16
C ALA A 47 11.44 -15.35 -4.54
N GLU A 48 11.46 -16.31 -5.45
CA GLU A 48 12.06 -16.17 -6.78
C GLU A 48 11.30 -15.15 -7.65
N GLU A 49 9.99 -15.05 -7.46
CA GLU A 49 9.16 -14.05 -8.14
C GLU A 49 9.35 -12.66 -7.53
N PHE A 50 9.51 -12.57 -6.21
CA PHE A 50 9.82 -11.31 -5.55
C PHE A 50 11.18 -10.76 -5.95
N GLU A 51 12.20 -11.61 -6.10
CA GLU A 51 13.52 -11.22 -6.62
C GLU A 51 13.41 -10.59 -8.01
N LYS A 52 12.61 -11.19 -8.90
CA LYS A 52 12.33 -10.60 -10.23
C LYS A 52 11.68 -9.23 -10.11
N TYR A 53 10.79 -9.00 -9.14
CA TYR A 53 10.15 -7.69 -8.96
C TYR A 53 11.18 -6.62 -8.61
N LEU A 54 12.15 -6.95 -7.74
CA LEU A 54 13.23 -6.06 -7.32
C LEU A 54 14.22 -5.78 -8.46
N LEU A 55 14.69 -6.83 -9.14
CA LEU A 55 15.70 -6.73 -10.19
C LEU A 55 15.16 -6.04 -11.45
N CYS A 56 13.93 -6.38 -11.86
CA CYS A 56 13.31 -5.81 -13.05
C CYS A 56 12.54 -4.52 -12.77
N ARG A 57 12.57 -4.00 -11.53
CA ARG A 57 11.80 -2.82 -11.08
C ARG A 57 10.36 -2.86 -11.57
N LYS A 58 9.65 -3.95 -11.25
CA LYS A 58 8.26 -4.14 -11.66
C LYS A 58 7.43 -2.94 -11.20
N LYS A 59 6.77 -2.28 -12.15
CA LYS A 59 5.76 -1.26 -11.83
C LYS A 59 4.53 -1.96 -11.26
N LEU A 60 4.11 -1.52 -10.08
CA LEU A 60 2.85 -1.93 -9.46
C LEU A 60 1.77 -0.89 -9.80
N PRO A 61 0.48 -1.22 -9.63
CA PRO A 61 -0.58 -0.24 -9.73
C PRO A 61 -0.30 0.95 -8.81
N ASP A 62 -0.37 2.16 -9.38
CA ASP A 62 -0.25 3.38 -8.62
C ASP A 62 -1.54 3.66 -7.85
N SER A 63 -1.42 4.27 -6.67
CA SER A 63 -2.55 4.75 -5.87
C SER A 63 -3.02 6.16 -6.26
N THR A 64 -2.57 6.66 -7.42
CA THR A 64 -2.81 8.00 -7.97
C THR A 64 -3.20 7.92 -9.43
#